data_AF-A0A336L3P6-F1
#
_entry.id   AF-A0A336L3P6-F1
#
_cell.length_a   1.000
_cell.length_b   1.000
_cell.length_c   1.000
_cell.angle_alpha   90.00
_cell.angle_beta   90.00
_cell.angle_gamma   90.00
#
_symmetry.space_group_name_H-M   'P 1'
#
loop_
_entity.id
_entity.type
_entity.pdbx_description
1 polymer ?
#
loop_
_entity_poly.entity_id
_entity_poly.type
_entity_poly.pdbx_seq_one_letter_code
_entity_poly.pdbx_strand_id
1 'polypeptide(L)'
;MAAAANFAWVNRSSMTFLTRQAFAKQFNSTPDDLDMHVIYHVSHNIAKIEEHIIDGRPKQLLVHRKGATRAFPPHHPLIPVDYQLTG
;
A
#
# COMPACT_ATOMS: atom_id res chain seq x y z
N MET A 1 9.95 6.98 -13.36
CA MET A 1 8.81 6.21 -12.80
C MET A 1 8.59 6.48 -11.30
N ALA A 2 9.61 6.36 -10.43
CA ALA A 2 9.43 6.51 -8.98
C ALA A 2 8.79 7.84 -8.54
N ALA A 3 9.17 8.97 -9.14
CA ALA A 3 8.55 10.27 -8.87
C ALA A 3 7.03 10.29 -9.15
N ALA A 4 6.58 9.64 -10.24
CA ALA A 4 5.15 9.53 -10.55
C ALA A 4 4.41 8.64 -9.54
N ALA A 5 5.06 7.58 -9.03
CA ALA A 5 4.50 6.77 -7.95
C ALA A 5 4.36 7.58 -6.65
N ASN A 6 5.36 8.40 -6.31
CA ASN A 6 5.32 9.31 -5.16
C ASN A 6 4.19 10.34 -5.30
N PHE A 7 4.04 10.93 -6.49
CA PHE A 7 2.93 11.84 -6.78
C PHE A 7 1.57 11.15 -6.58
N ALA A 8 1.41 9.93 -7.09
CA ALA A 8 0.18 9.17 -6.92
C ALA A 8 -0.12 8.81 -5.45
N TRP A 9 0.91 8.50 -4.64
CA TRP A 9 0.75 8.29 -3.20
C TRP A 9 0.32 9.56 -2.49
N VAL A 10 0.97 10.69 -2.75
CA VAL A 10 0.59 11.99 -2.16
C VAL A 10 -0.86 12.33 -2.53
N ASN A 11 -1.24 12.18 -3.80
CA ASN A 11 -2.61 12.42 -4.24
C ASN A 11 -3.64 11.58 -3.46
N ARG A 12 -3.36 10.29 -3.22
CA ARG A 12 -4.26 9.44 -2.43
C ARG A 12 -4.25 9.78 -0.95
N SER A 13 -3.12 10.17 -0.37
CA SER A 13 -3.07 10.70 1.00
C SER A 13 -3.91 11.96 1.16
N SER A 14 -3.88 12.87 0.18
CA SER A 14 -4.75 14.06 0.16
C SER A 14 -6.23 13.67 0.08
N MET A 15 -6.60 12.70 -0.76
CA MET A 15 -7.97 12.19 -0.80
C MET A 15 -8.40 11.55 0.52
N THR A 16 -7.55 10.76 1.18
CA THR A 16 -7.83 10.20 2.51
C THR A 16 -8.14 11.30 3.54
N PHE A 17 -7.36 12.38 3.53
CA PHE A 17 -7.61 13.53 4.41
C PHE A 17 -8.96 14.20 4.12
N LEU A 18 -9.29 14.44 2.85
CA LEU A 18 -10.58 15.03 2.47
C LEU A 18 -11.76 14.11 2.82
N THR A 19 -11.62 12.79 2.64
CA THR A 19 -12.62 11.80 3.06
C THR A 19 -12.87 11.88 4.56
N ARG A 20 -11.81 11.93 5.38
CA ARG A 20 -11.93 12.10 6.83
C ARG A 20 -12.68 13.38 7.21
N GLN A 21 -12.40 14.51 6.55
CA GLN A 21 -13.14 15.75 6.78
C GLN A 21 -14.62 15.64 6.42
N ALA A 22 -14.95 15.00 5.29
CA ALA A 22 -16.33 14.84 4.86
C ALA A 22 -17.14 14.02 5.88
N PHE A 23 -16.57 12.93 6.39
CA PHE A 23 -17.18 12.10 7.42
C PHE A 23 -17.31 12.86 8.75
N ALA A 24 -16.26 13.53 9.19
CA ALA A 24 -16.29 14.33 10.42
C ALA A 24 -17.44 15.37 10.41
N LYS A 25 -17.62 16.06 9.27
CA LYS A 25 -18.71 17.01 9.07
C LYS A 25 -20.09 16.35 9.10
N GLN A 26 -20.25 15.20 8.45
CA GLN A 26 -21.55 14.53 8.35
C GLN A 26 -22.01 13.91 9.66
N PHE A 27 -21.07 13.35 10.44
CA PHE A 27 -21.37 12.66 11.70
C PHE A 27 -21.20 13.55 12.93
N ASN A 28 -20.78 14.81 12.77
CA ASN A 28 -20.48 15.74 13.86
C ASN A 28 -19.55 15.10 14.90
N SER A 29 -18.51 14.42 14.43
CA SER A 29 -17.56 13.63 15.21
C SER A 29 -16.16 13.80 14.62
N THR A 30 -15.12 13.36 15.30
CA THR A 30 -13.75 13.44 14.77
C THR A 30 -13.38 12.16 13.99
N PRO A 31 -12.44 12.21 13.03
CA PRO A 31 -11.98 11.00 12.34
C PRO A 31 -11.40 9.93 13.28
N ASP A 32 -10.86 10.34 14.43
CA ASP A 32 -10.29 9.44 15.44
C ASP A 32 -11.40 8.77 16.25
N ASP A 33 -12.46 9.50 16.64
CA ASP A 33 -13.64 8.90 17.29
C ASP A 33 -14.38 7.92 16.35
N LEU A 34 -14.28 8.15 15.05
CA LEU A 34 -14.82 7.29 13.99
C LEU A 34 -13.87 6.14 13.60
N ASP A 35 -12.72 6.00 14.25
CA ASP A 35 -11.72 4.94 14.03
C ASP A 35 -11.26 4.84 12.55
N MET A 36 -11.10 5.99 11.86
CA MET A 36 -10.85 6.05 10.41
C MET A 36 -9.38 5.81 10.03
N HIS A 37 -8.91 4.58 10.21
CA HIS A 37 -7.55 4.13 9.84
C HIS A 37 -7.45 3.67 8.39
N VAL A 38 -6.27 3.88 7.78
CA VAL A 38 -5.96 3.30 6.47
C VAL A 38 -5.55 1.84 6.69
N ILE A 39 -6.34 0.91 6.17
CA ILE A 39 -6.03 -0.53 6.28
C ILE A 39 -4.76 -0.85 5.49
N TYR A 40 -4.75 -0.56 4.18
CA TYR A 40 -3.58 -0.76 3.33
C TYR A 40 -3.63 0.12 2.08
N HIS A 41 -2.48 0.28 1.44
CA HIS A 41 -2.35 0.99 0.18
C HIS A 41 -1.48 0.18 -0.79
N VAL A 42 -2.05 -0.24 -1.93
CA VAL A 42 -1.35 -1.05 -2.94
C VAL A 42 -1.30 -0.37 -4.31
N SER A 43 -0.21 -0.59 -5.05
CA SER A 43 -0.05 -0.15 -6.45
C SER A 43 -0.25 -1.33 -7.38
N HIS A 44 -0.93 -1.12 -8.52
CA HIS A 44 -1.17 -2.14 -9.54
C HIS A 44 -0.50 -1.84 -10.89
N ASN A 45 0.09 -0.65 -11.02
CA ASN A 45 0.91 -0.21 -12.16
C ASN A 45 2.24 0.35 -11.62
N ILE A 46 3.26 -0.50 -11.50
CA ILE A 46 4.55 -0.13 -10.91
C ILE A 46 5.65 -1.12 -11.31
N ALA A 47 6.90 -0.67 -11.32
CA ALA A 47 8.08 -1.53 -11.34
C ALA A 47 8.82 -1.44 -9.99
N LYS A 48 9.20 -2.58 -9.41
CA LYS A 48 9.92 -2.63 -8.13
C LYS A 48 11.09 -3.60 -8.23
N ILE A 49 12.22 -3.23 -7.63
CA ILE A 49 13.35 -4.13 -7.42
C ILE A 49 12.98 -5.02 -6.24
N GLU A 50 12.94 -6.34 -6.46
CA GLU A 50 12.53 -7.34 -5.49
C GLU A 50 13.42 -8.58 -5.59
N GLU A 51 13.61 -9.27 -4.47
CA GLU A 51 14.30 -10.56 -4.44
C GLU A 51 13.27 -11.70 -4.56
N HIS A 52 13.52 -12.63 -5.48
CA HIS A 52 12.68 -13.80 -5.72
C HIS A 52 13.54 -15.05 -5.90
N ILE A 53 13.03 -16.22 -5.52
CA ILE A 53 13.69 -17.49 -5.76
C ILE A 53 13.38 -17.97 -7.19
N ILE A 54 14.40 -18.09 -8.03
CA ILE A 54 14.30 -18.59 -9.40
C ILE A 54 15.27 -19.78 -9.53
N ASP A 55 14.74 -20.96 -9.90
CA ASP A 55 15.51 -22.21 -9.98
C ASP A 55 16.25 -22.54 -8.67
N GLY A 56 15.59 -22.31 -7.54
CA GLY A 56 16.15 -22.57 -6.20
C GLY A 56 17.20 -21.57 -5.72
N ARG A 57 17.43 -20.47 -6.44
CA ARG A 57 18.42 -19.44 -6.08
C ARG A 57 17.78 -18.06 -5.94
N PRO A 58 18.16 -17.25 -4.93
CA PRO A 58 17.72 -15.87 -4.85
C PRO A 58 18.27 -15.06 -6.03
N LYS A 59 17.39 -14.33 -6.70
CA LYS A 59 17.74 -13.39 -7.76
C LYS A 59 17.03 -12.06 -7.51
N GLN A 60 17.77 -10.98 -7.72
CA GLN A 60 17.20 -9.65 -7.73
C GLN A 60 16.59 -9.38 -9.12
N LEU A 61 15.31 -9.01 -9.15
CA LEU A 61 14.55 -8.76 -10.37
C LEU A 61 13.91 -7.38 -10.32
N LEU A 62 13.80 -6.74 -11.49
CA LEU A 62 12.91 -5.61 -11.68
C LEU A 62 11.53 -6.14 -12.09
N VAL A 63 10.63 -6.29 -11.13
CA VAL A 63 9.29 -6.86 -11.37
C VAL A 63 8.37 -5.78 -11.92
N HIS A 64 7.96 -5.93 -13.18
CA HIS A 64 7.00 -5.05 -13.84
C HIS A 64 5.57 -5.52 -13.56
N ARG A 65 4.75 -4.65 -12.98
CA ARG A 65 3.33 -4.89 -12.75
C ARG A 65 2.50 -3.88 -13.54
N LYS A 66 1.59 -4.38 -14.36
CA LYS A 66 0.62 -3.60 -15.13
C LYS A 66 -0.75 -4.25 -14.99
N GLY A 67 -1.66 -3.61 -14.27
CA GLY A 67 -2.94 -4.20 -13.87
C GLY A 67 -2.79 -5.37 -12.89
N ALA A 68 -1.68 -5.45 -12.16
CA ALA A 68 -1.37 -6.56 -11.26
C ALA A 68 -0.86 -6.04 -9.91
N THR A 69 -1.32 -6.61 -8.80
CA THR A 69 -0.92 -6.19 -7.45
C THR A 69 0.25 -7.03 -6.93
N ARG A 70 0.92 -6.50 -5.91
CA ARG A 70 1.89 -7.27 -5.12
C ARG A 70 1.13 -8.02 -4.03
N ALA A 71 1.43 -9.31 -3.86
CA ALA A 71 0.85 -10.18 -2.85
C ALA A 71 1.99 -10.94 -2.17
N PHE A 72 2.53 -10.37 -1.09
CA PHE A 72 3.58 -11.04 -0.33
C PHE A 72 2.98 -12.13 0.55
N PRO A 73 3.70 -13.24 0.80
CA PRO A 73 3.21 -14.29 1.69
C PRO A 73 3.28 -13.84 3.16
N PRO A 74 2.60 -14.55 4.08
CA PRO A 74 2.80 -14.37 5.52
C PRO A 74 4.27 -14.34 5.91
N HIS A 75 4.58 -13.53 6.91
CA HIS A 75 5.90 -13.27 7.50
C HIS A 75 6.90 -12.57 6.59
N HIS A 76 6.48 -12.07 5.43
CA HIS A 76 7.36 -11.30 4.57
C HIS A 76 7.73 -9.96 5.23
N PRO A 77 9.02 -9.57 5.30
CA PRO A 77 9.49 -8.44 6.11
C PRO A 77 8.99 -7.07 5.64
N LEU A 78 8.50 -6.97 4.40
CA LEU A 78 7.91 -5.75 3.84
C LEU A 78 6.40 -5.61 4.11
N ILE A 79 5.77 -6.57 4.77
CA ILE A 79 4.39 -6.46 5.26
C ILE A 79 4.43 -5.76 6.64
N PRO A 80 3.55 -4.79 6.92
CA PRO A 80 3.40 -4.19 8.25
C PRO A 80 3.22 -5.25 9.34
N VAL A 81 3.74 -4.99 10.54
CA VAL A 81 3.76 -5.95 11.66
C VAL A 81 2.38 -6.55 11.92
N ASP A 82 1.33 -5.70 11.92
CA ASP A 82 -0.05 -6.10 12.20
C ASP A 82 -0.62 -7.14 11.22
N TYR A 83 -0.05 -7.23 10.00
CA TYR A 83 -0.52 -8.13 8.94
C TYR A 83 0.47 -9.25 8.63
N GLN A 84 1.60 -9.34 9.33
CA GLN A 84 2.61 -10.36 9.00
C GLN A 84 2.09 -11.79 9.14
N LEU A 85 1.21 -12.09 10.09
CA LEU A 85 0.70 -13.45 10.26
C LEU A 85 -0.26 -13.88 9.13
N THR A 86 -0.92 -12.93 8.46
CA THR A 86 -1.97 -13.19 7.47
C THR A 86 -1.52 -12.99 6.02
N GLY A 87 -0.51 -12.15 5.78
CA GLY A 87 -0.09 -11.76 4.43
C GLY A 87 -0.67 -10.42 3.98
#